data_AF-A0A7V0U4A0-F1
#
_entry.id   AF-A0A7V0U4A0-F1
#
_cell.length_a   1.000
_cell.length_b   1.000
_cell.length_c   1.000
_cell.angle_alpha   90.00
_cell.angle_beta   90.00
_cell.angle_gamma   90.00
#
_symmetry.space_group_name_H-M   'P 1'
#
loop_
_entity.id
_entity.type
_entity.pdbx_description
1 polymer ?
#
loop_
_entity_poly.entity_id
_entity_poly.type
_entity_poly.pdbx_seq_one_letter_code
_entity_poly.pdbx_strand_id
1 'polypeptide(L)' 'GGRAPILVADDVQPIVDPLPQALVLSAIVVNFAILALALVFVMLLAERYHTTDAERIEREITLESDEEERPCR' A
#
# COMPACT_ATOMS: atom_id res chain seq x y z
N GLY A 1 3.48 31.72 13.30
CA GLY A 1 2.85 31.07 12.14
C GLY A 1 3.51 31.62 10.90
N GLY A 2 4.14 30.77 10.10
CA GLY A 2 4.71 31.16 8.81
C GLY A 2 3.69 30.99 7.68
N ARG A 3 3.89 31.71 6.58
CA ARG A 3 3.06 31.55 5.38
C ARG A 3 3.40 30.25 4.65
N ALA A 4 2.43 29.74 3.87
CA ALA A 4 2.64 28.60 2.98
C ALA A 4 3.84 28.87 2.04
N PRO A 5 4.63 27.85 1.66
CA PRO A 5 5.86 28.03 0.90
C PRO A 5 5.57 28.22 -0.58
N ILE A 6 5.05 29.40 -0.89
CA ILE A 6 4.73 29.87 -2.22
C ILE A 6 5.46 31.20 -2.39
N LEU A 7 6.37 31.27 -3.37
CA LEU A 7 7.11 32.48 -3.66
C LEU A 7 6.19 33.49 -4.35
N VAL A 8 5.90 34.58 -3.66
CA VAL A 8 5.20 35.75 -4.21
C VAL A 8 6.22 36.89 -4.29
N ALA A 9 6.27 37.60 -5.42
CA ALA A 9 7.14 38.76 -5.55
C ALA A 9 6.80 39.79 -4.45
N ASP A 10 7.83 40.36 -3.80
CA ASP A 10 7.79 41.25 -2.63
C ASP A 10 7.42 40.64 -1.26
N ASP A 11 7.43 39.30 -1.09
CA ASP A 11 7.17 38.72 0.25
C ASP A 11 8.45 38.64 1.12
N VAL A 12 8.46 39.40 2.21
CA VAL A 12 9.54 39.46 3.23
C VAL A 12 9.16 38.65 4.48
N GLN A 13 8.00 37.99 4.49
CA GLN A 13 7.51 37.24 5.64
C GLN A 13 8.19 35.87 5.77
N PRO A 14 8.37 35.35 7.00
CA PRO A 14 8.93 34.03 7.22
C PRO A 14 8.04 32.93 6.62
N ILE A 15 8.63 32.12 5.76
CA ILE A 15 8.02 31.00 5.04
C ILE A 15 8.25 29.69 5.80
N VAL A 16 7.28 28.78 5.80
CA VAL A 16 7.45 27.43 6.38
C VAL A 16 8.40 26.58 5.54
N ASP A 17 9.13 25.66 6.17
CA ASP A 17 10.05 24.76 5.45
C ASP A 17 9.29 23.87 4.45
N PRO A 18 9.61 23.92 3.13
CA PRO A 18 8.97 23.08 2.14
C PRO A 18 9.42 21.61 2.20
N LEU A 19 10.54 21.29 2.85
CA LEU A 19 11.08 19.92 2.87
C LEU A 19 10.12 18.92 3.53
N PRO A 20 9.65 19.13 4.79
CA PRO A 20 8.67 18.23 5.38
C PRO A 20 7.37 18.13 4.58
N GLN A 21 6.94 19.21 3.93
CA GLN A 21 5.70 19.24 3.17
C GLN A 21 5.74 18.33 1.93
N ALA A 22 6.85 18.33 1.19
CA ALA A 22 7.04 17.46 0.04
C ALA A 22 7.17 15.98 0.45
N LEU A 23 7.83 15.71 1.57
CA LEU A 23 7.99 14.34 2.10
C LEU A 23 6.65 13.73 2.52
N VAL A 24 5.81 14.51 3.20
CA VAL A 24 4.47 14.05 3.62
C VAL A 24 3.60 13.75 2.39
N LEU A 25 3.60 14.62 1.37
CA LEU A 25 2.84 14.37 0.15
C LEU A 25 3.29 13.08 -0.56
N SER A 26 4.60 12.85 -0.64
CA SER A 26 5.16 11.64 -1.22
C SER A 26 4.75 10.39 -0.43
N ALA A 27 4.81 10.45 0.90
CA ALA A 27 4.41 9.35 1.77
C ALA A 27 2.92 9.00 1.61
N ILE A 28 2.05 10.00 1.50
CA ILE A 28 0.61 9.79 1.30
C ILE A 28 0.34 9.03 0.00
N VAL A 29 0.97 9.45 -1.11
CA VAL A 29 0.74 8.85 -2.42
C VAL A 29 1.29 7.42 -2.49
N VAL A 30 2.49 7.18 -1.93
CA VAL A 30 3.07 5.82 -1.87
C VAL A 30 2.20 4.90 -1.02
N ASN A 31 1.75 5.36 0.15
CA ASN A 31 0.89 4.54 1.01
C ASN A 31 -0.47 4.25 0.36
N PHE A 32 -1.06 5.24 -0.33
CA PHE A 32 -2.28 5.04 -1.10
C PHE A 32 -2.11 3.97 -2.19
N ALA A 33 -0.99 4.01 -2.93
CA ALA A 33 -0.69 3.01 -3.95
C ALA A 33 -0.53 1.60 -3.37
N ILE A 34 0.16 1.46 -2.24
CA ILE A 34 0.33 0.18 -1.54
C ILE A 34 -1.02 -0.34 -1.04
N LEU A 35 -1.86 0.51 -0.44
CA LEU A 35 -3.20 0.12 0.02
C LEU A 35 -4.09 -0.34 -1.14
N ALA A 36 -4.08 0.37 -2.27
CA ALA A 36 -4.82 -0.04 -3.45
C ALA A 36 -4.36 -1.40 -3.97
N LEU A 37 -3.04 -1.62 -4.06
CA LEU A 37 -2.47 -2.90 -4.47
C LEU A 37 -2.86 -4.03 -3.51
N ALA A 38 -2.74 -3.80 -2.19
CA ALA A 38 -3.11 -4.78 -1.17
C ALA A 38 -4.60 -5.15 -1.26
N LEU A 39 -5.48 -4.18 -1.48
CA LEU A 39 -6.92 -4.43 -1.67
C LEU A 39 -7.20 -5.28 -2.92
N VAL A 40 -6.51 -5.01 -4.03
CA VAL A 40 -6.64 -5.83 -5.25
C VAL A 40 -6.20 -7.27 -4.98
N PHE A 41 -5.10 -7.48 -4.26
CA PHE A 41 -4.67 -8.82 -3.85
C PHE A 41 -5.71 -9.50 -2.97
N VAL A 42 -6.24 -8.83 -1.96
CA VAL A 42 -7.28 -9.39 -1.09
C VAL A 42 -8.54 -9.75 -1.90
N MET A 43 -8.95 -8.90 -2.85
CA MET A 43 -10.09 -9.18 -3.73
C MET A 43 -9.84 -10.42 -4.59
N LEU A 44 -8.65 -10.55 -5.17
CA LEU A 44 -8.28 -11.71 -5.98
C LEU A 44 -8.24 -13.01 -5.16
N LEU A 45 -7.69 -12.97 -3.94
CA LEU A 45 -7.66 -14.11 -3.03
C LEU A 45 -9.08 -14.50 -2.59
N ALA A 46 -9.92 -13.52 -2.25
CA ALA A 46 -11.29 -13.75 -1.87
C ALA A 46 -12.13 -14.33 -3.02
N GLU A 47 -11.84 -13.95 -4.27
CA GLU A 47 -12.48 -14.53 -5.45
C GLU A 47 -12.08 -15.99 -5.67
N ARG A 48 -10.78 -16.33 -5.50
CA ARG A 48 -10.27 -17.70 -5.67
C ARG A 48 -10.73 -18.67 -4.58
N TYR A 49 -10.56 -18.26 -3.31
CA TYR A 49 -10.72 -19.16 -2.16
C TYR A 49 -12.10 -18.98 -1.48
N HIS A 50 -12.95 -18.07 -2.00
CA HIS A 50 -14.28 -17.76 -1.47
C HIS A 50 -14.31 -17.47 0.04
N THR A 51 -13.19 -17.03 0.59
CA THR A 51 -13.00 -16.75 2.01
C THR A 51 -12.03 -15.59 2.15
N THR A 52 -12.23 -14.77 3.18
CA THR A 52 -11.28 -13.73 3.59
C THR A 52 -10.49 -14.13 4.85
N ASP A 53 -10.67 -15.37 5.31
CA ASP A 53 -9.96 -15.93 6.45
C ASP A 53 -8.53 -16.34 6.04
N ALA A 54 -7.55 -15.64 6.61
CA ALA A 54 -6.14 -15.83 6.29
C ALA A 54 -5.64 -17.25 6.64
N GLU A 55 -6.10 -17.84 7.76
CA GLU A 55 -5.67 -19.19 8.16
C GLU A 55 -6.21 -20.27 7.21
N ARG A 56 -7.41 -20.04 6.66
CA ARG A 56 -8.00 -20.95 5.66
C ARG A 56 -7.27 -20.87 4.33
N ILE A 57 -6.96 -19.65 3.87
CA ILE A 57 -6.20 -19.44 2.62
C ILE A 57 -4.82 -20.10 2.73
N GLU A 58 -4.11 -19.91 3.84
CA GLU A 58 -2.79 -20.53 4.07
C GLU A 58 -2.86 -22.06 4.03
N ARG A 59 -3.89 -22.65 4.65
CA ARG A 59 -4.11 -24.10 4.64
C ARG A 59 -4.40 -24.61 3.23
N GLU A 60 -5.27 -23.94 2.48
CA GLU A 60 -5.62 -24.33 1.11
C GLU A 60 -4.39 -24.23 0.18
N ILE A 61 -3.59 -23.17 0.30
CA ILE A 61 -2.31 -23.03 -0.44
C ILE A 61 -1.33 -24.16 -0.08
N THR A 62 -1.19 -24.49 1.20
CA THR A 62 -0.27 -25.55 1.65
C THR A 62 -0.68 -26.92 1.11
N LEU A 63 -1.99 -27.22 1.11
CA LEU A 63 -2.52 -28.48 0.58
C LEU A 63 -2.36 -28.58 -0.95
N GLU A 64 -2.56 -27.49 -1.69
CA GLU A 64 -2.26 -27.42 -3.13
C GLU A 64 -0.78 -27.69 -3.39
N SER A 65 0.11 -27.09 -2.59
CA SER A 65 1.57 -27.27 -2.69
C SER A 65 2.00 -28.72 -2.49
N ASP A 66 1.44 -29.38 -1.47
CA ASP A 66 1.74 -30.77 -1.11
C ASP A 66 1.22 -31.78 -2.16
N GLU A 67 0.13 -31.46 -2.87
CA GLU A 67 -0.39 -32.28 -3.96
C GLU A 67 0.47 -32.19 -5.22
N GLU A 68 0.96 -31.00 -5.56
CA GLU A 68 1.89 -30.79 -6.69
C GLU A 68 3.22 -31.54 -6.49
N GLU A 69 3.67 -31.70 -5.25
CA GLU A 69 4.91 -32.39 -4.89
C GLU A 69 4.78 -33.92 -4.75
N ARG A 70 3.58 -34.50 -4.91
CA ARG A 70 3.47 -35.97 -4.93
C ARG A 70 4.05 -36.51 -6.23
N PRO A 71 5.19 -37.24 -6.21
CA PRO A 71 5.64 -37.94 -7.41
C PRO A 71 4.57 -38.96 -7.78
N CYS A 72 4.10 -38.91 -9.04
CA CYS A 72 3.27 -39.95 -9.63
C CYS A 72 3.86 -41.32 -9.25
N ARG A 73 3.08 -42.13 -8.54
CA ARG A 73 3.46 -43.51 -8.20
C ARG A 73 3.28 -44.43 -9.40
#